data_AF-A0A9X0W5X7-F1
#
_entry.id   AF-A0A9X0W5X7-F1
#
_cell.length_a   1.000
_cell.length_b   1.000
_cell.length_c   1.000
_cell.angle_alpha   90.00
_cell.angle_beta   90.00
_cell.angle_gamma   90.00
#
_symmetry.space_group_name_H-M   'P 1'
#
loop_
_entity.id
_entity.type
_entity.pdbx_description
1 polymer ?
#
loop_
_entity_poly.entity_id
_entity_poly.type
_entity_poly.pdbx_seq_one_letter_code
_entity_poly.pdbx_strand_id
1 'polypeptide(L)' 'MSYPELDRMTLDPGKMGGKPCIRGIRITVGTMTGLLAAGESIDSVLGQLLAK' A
#
# COMPACT_ATOMS: atom_id res chain seq x y z
N MET A 1 17.03 9.64 0.39
CA MET A 1 16.07 9.93 1.48
C MET A 1 15.66 8.57 2.04
N SER A 2 16.01 8.27 3.29
CA SER A 2 15.70 6.98 3.91
C SER A 2 14.66 7.21 5.01
N TYR A 3 13.57 6.45 4.98
CA TYR A 3 12.50 6.49 5.97
C TYR A 3 12.45 5.12 6.67
N PRO A 4 13.14 4.96 7.82
CA PRO A 4 13.25 3.68 8.51
C PRO A 4 11.89 3.06 8.86
N GLU A 5 10.89 3.90 9.11
CA GLU A 5 9.53 3.47 9.50
C GLU A 5 8.70 2.96 8.31
N LEU A 6 9.12 3.28 7.09
CA LEU A 6 8.44 2.90 5.85
C LEU A 6 9.05 1.66 5.21
N ASP A 7 9.81 0.89 5.98
CA ASP A 7 10.52 -0.24 5.45
C ASP A 7 9.53 -1.23 4.82
N ARG A 8 8.29 -1.39 5.31
CA ARG A 8 7.29 -2.27 4.65
C ARG A 8 6.89 -1.88 3.21
N MET A 9 7.36 -0.76 2.67
CA MET A 9 7.04 -0.27 1.32
C MET A 9 8.20 -0.45 0.34
N THR A 10 7.87 -0.45 -0.95
CA THR A 10 8.80 -0.44 -2.09
C THR A 10 8.46 0.69 -3.02
N LEU A 11 9.49 1.34 -3.52
CA LEU A 11 9.44 2.36 -4.56
C LEU A 11 10.23 1.82 -5.74
N ASP A 12 9.53 1.43 -6.80
CA ASP A 12 10.13 0.90 -8.01
C ASP A 12 9.54 1.67 -9.22
N PRO A 13 10.33 2.52 -9.89
CA PRO A 13 9.87 3.29 -11.06
C PRO A 13 9.29 2.42 -12.18
N GLY A 14 9.74 1.15 -12.30
CA GLY A 14 9.28 0.20 -13.31
C GLY A 14 7.99 -0.54 -12.93
N LYS A 15 7.46 -0.36 -11.71
CA LYS A 15 6.24 -1.04 -11.24
C LYS A 15 5.20 -0.03 -10.80
N MET A 16 3.93 -0.30 -11.13
CA MET A 16 2.77 0.50 -10.71
C MET A 16 2.93 2.02 -10.96
N GLY A 17 3.66 2.40 -12.01
CA GLY A 17 3.95 3.80 -12.36
C GLY A 17 4.84 4.53 -11.36
N GLY A 18 5.73 3.83 -10.65
CA GLY A 18 6.61 4.42 -9.65
C GLY A 18 5.94 4.73 -8.31
N LYS A 19 4.68 4.30 -8.14
CA LYS A 19 3.93 4.54 -6.91
C LYS A 19 4.45 3.65 -5.77
N PRO A 20 4.46 4.15 -4.53
CA PRO A 20 4.80 3.32 -3.37
C PRO A 20 3.85 2.12 -3.29
N CYS A 21 4.42 0.92 -3.25
CA CYS A 21 3.71 -0.35 -3.15
C CYS A 21 4.12 -1.09 -1.88
N ILE A 22 3.20 -1.84 -1.28
CA ILE A 22 3.52 -2.67 -0.11
C ILE A 22 4.38 -3.85 -0.55
N ARG A 23 5.43 -4.18 0.21
CA ARG A 23 6.29 -5.32 -0.14
C ARG A 23 5.50 -6.62 -0.15
N GLY A 24 5.71 -7.42 -1.20
CA GLY A 24 5.05 -8.72 -1.36
C GLY A 24 3.63 -8.66 -1.93
N ILE A 25 3.06 -7.46 -2.11
CA ILE A 25 1.69 -7.28 -2.58
C ILE A 25 1.66 -6.20 -3.66
N ARG A 26 0.99 -6.44 -4.80
CA ARG A 26 0.90 -5.45 -5.90
C ARG A 26 -0.18 -4.39 -5.65
N ILE A 27 -0.25 -3.86 -4.43
CA ILE A 27 -1.21 -2.82 -4.03
C ILE A 27 -0.45 -1.54 -3.65
N THR A 28 -0.92 -0.42 -4.19
CA THR A 28 -0.32 0.89 -3.93
C THR A 28 -0.78 1.45 -2.60
N VAL A 29 0.07 2.20 -1.91
CA VAL A 29 -0.28 2.89 -0.67
C VAL A 29 -1.45 3.85 -0.87
N GLY A 30 -1.51 4.49 -2.04
CA GLY A 30 -2.62 5.36 -2.44
C GLY A 30 -3.98 4.64 -2.42
N THR A 31 -4.02 3.37 -2.82
CA THR A 31 -5.23 2.54 -2.75
C THR A 31 -5.67 2.33 -1.31
N MET A 32 -4.74 1.98 -0.40
CA MET A 32 -5.09 1.83 1.02
C MET A 32 -5.62 3.14 1.61
N THR A 33 -4.90 4.24 1.40
CA THR A 33 -5.32 5.55 1.93
C THR A 33 -6.64 6.01 1.33
N GLY A 34 -6.93 5.64 0.08
CA GLY A 34 -8.22 5.92 -0.56
C GLY A 34 -9.38 5.17 0.08
N LEU A 35 -9.18 3.89 0.42
CA LEU A 35 -10.19 3.10 1.16
C LEU A 35 -10.42 3.68 2.56
N LEU A 36 -9.35 3.97 3.29
CA LEU A 36 -9.44 4.59 4.62
C LEU A 36 -10.14 5.95 4.55
N ALA A 37 -9.83 6.77 3.54
CA ALA A 37 -10.48 8.06 3.33
C ALA A 37 -11.97 7.92 2.97
N ALA A 38 -12.37 6.81 2.32
CA ALA A 38 -13.77 6.47 2.06
C ALA A 38 -14.52 5.97 3.30
N GLY A 39 -13.86 5.84 4.46
CA GLY A 39 -14.45 5.40 5.71
C GLY A 39 -14.39 3.88 5.93
N GLU A 40 -13.60 3.15 5.14
CA GLU A 40 -13.36 1.73 5.40
C GLU A 40 -12.59 1.52 6.71
N SER A 41 -12.95 0.44 7.41
CA SER A 41 -12.26 0.02 8.62
C SER A 41 -10.91 -0.60 8.28
N ILE A 42 -9.95 -0.48 9.20
CA ILE A 42 -8.60 -1.04 9.02
C ILE A 42 -8.68 -2.56 8.79
N ASP A 43 -9.52 -3.28 9.55
CA ASP A 43 -9.72 -4.72 9.40
C ASP A 43 -10.26 -5.11 8.02
N SER A 44 -11.22 -4.34 7.49
CA SER A 44 -11.75 -4.56 6.13
C SER A 44 -10.66 -4.35 5.07
N VAL A 45 -9.91 -3.25 5.17
CA VAL A 45 -8.80 -2.95 4.25
C VAL A 45 -7.74 -4.06 4.32
N LEU A 46 -7.39 -4.52 5.52
CA LEU A 46 -6.45 -5.61 5.72
C LEU A 46 -6.96 -6.94 5.14
N GLY A 47 -8.24 -7.25 5.32
CA GLY A 47 -8.88 -8.41 4.71
C GLY A 47 -8.81 -8.37 3.18
N GLN A 48 -9.04 -7.20 2.58
CA GLN A 48 -8.94 -7.01 1.13
C GLN A 48 -7.50 -7.15 0.61
N LEU A 49 -6.51 -6.75 1.42
CA LEU A 49 -5.08 -6.89 1.10
C LEU A 49 -4.59 -8.34 1.19
N LEU A 50 -5.06 -9.10 2.18
CA LEU A 50 -4.66 -10.51 2.38
C LEU A 50 -5.32 -11.47 1.39
N ALA A 51 -6.43 -11.06 0.77
CA ALA A 51 -7.17 -11.86 -0.21
C ALA A 51 -6.64 -11.74 -1.65
N LYS A 52 -5.56 -10.99 -1.90
CA LYS A 52 -5.01 -10.70 -3.25
C LYS A 52 -3.51 -10.95 -3.34
#